data_AF-A0A1Q6RAB1-F1
#
_entry.id   AF-A0A1Q6RAB1-F1
#
_cell.length_a   1.000
_cell.length_b   1.000
_cell.length_c   1.000
_cell.angle_alpha   90.00
_cell.angle_beta   90.00
_cell.angle_gamma   90.00
#
_symmetry.space_group_name_H-M   'P 1'
#
loop_
_entity.id
_entity.type
_entity.pdbx_description
1 polymer ?
#
loop_
_entity_poly.entity_id
_entity_poly.type
_entity_poly.pdbx_seq_one_letter_code
_entity_poly.pdbx_strand_id
1 'polypeptide(L)'
;MMDNYSSMGIPTDAANPDMSSAVAEALNIEAERTMYPVWYNESLSTKFQRDEYTVKYLDILIAGRKADMGTLFQESLGRIAMMFRDTVRTKQNGFQSSWDGSKDALNASLKEIIDTYIKNSGANS
;
A
#
# COMPACT_ATOMS: atom_id res chain seq x y z
N MET A 1 -8.67 -11.50 -14.51
CA MET A 1 -8.64 -11.55 -13.03
C MET A 1 -8.80 -10.12 -12.58
N MET A 2 -9.97 -9.77 -12.05
CA MET A 2 -10.23 -8.46 -11.45
C MET A 2 -9.58 -8.53 -10.07
N ASP A 3 -8.69 -7.59 -9.76
CA ASP A 3 -8.01 -7.61 -8.47
C ASP A 3 -9.05 -7.17 -7.41
N ASN A 4 -9.45 -8.11 -6.53
CA ASN A 4 -10.51 -7.89 -5.52
C ASN A 4 -9.94 -7.10 -4.34
N TYR A 5 -9.93 -5.78 -4.45
CA TYR A 5 -9.61 -4.89 -3.34
C TYR A 5 -10.89 -4.23 -2.81
N SER A 6 -10.97 -4.06 -1.50
CA SER A 6 -11.97 -3.20 -0.86
C SER A 6 -11.31 -1.87 -0.52
N SER A 7 -11.87 -0.76 -1.00
CA SER A 7 -11.41 0.59 -0.66
C SER A 7 -12.52 1.35 0.08
N MET A 8 -12.11 2.17 1.05
CA MET A 8 -12.97 3.17 1.68
C MET A 8 -12.65 4.52 1.04
N GLY A 9 -13.69 5.26 0.64
CA GLY A 9 -13.55 6.60 0.07
C GLY A 9 -14.50 7.58 0.74
N ILE A 10 -14.08 8.85 0.83
CA ILE A 10 -14.91 9.94 1.30
C ILE A 10 -15.49 10.67 0.08
N PRO A 11 -16.82 10.83 -0.02
CA PRO A 11 -17.43 11.60 -1.10
C PRO A 11 -16.93 13.05 -1.10
N THR A 12 -16.74 13.62 -2.29
CA THR A 12 -16.25 15.00 -2.44
C THR A 12 -17.27 16.05 -2.02
N ASP A 13 -18.55 15.68 -1.96
CA ASP A 13 -19.67 16.51 -1.50
C ASP A 13 -20.04 16.25 -0.03
N ALA A 14 -19.24 15.48 0.71
CA ALA A 14 -19.43 15.28 2.14
C ALA A 14 -19.42 16.63 2.87
N ALA A 15 -20.27 16.76 3.90
CA ALA A 15 -20.40 18.02 4.64
C ALA A 15 -19.10 18.49 5.32
N ASN A 16 -18.23 17.55 5.70
CA ASN A 16 -16.90 17.83 6.24
C ASN A 16 -15.93 16.68 5.88
N PRO A 17 -15.32 16.73 4.69
CA PRO A 17 -14.45 15.66 4.19
C PRO A 17 -13.15 15.55 5.00
N ASP A 18 -12.61 16.67 5.50
CA ASP A 18 -11.37 16.69 6.30
C ASP A 18 -11.54 15.94 7.61
N MET A 19 -12.61 16.24 8.37
CA MET A 19 -12.92 15.51 9.61
C MET A 19 -13.18 14.03 9.34
N SER A 20 -13.96 13.72 8.30
CA SER A 20 -14.27 12.32 7.95
C SER A 20 -13.01 11.54 7.60
N SER A 21 -12.09 12.16 6.87
CA SER A 21 -10.79 11.58 6.51
C SER A 21 -9.91 11.37 7.74
N ALA A 22 -9.83 12.35 8.64
CA ALA A 22 -9.06 12.24 9.88
C ALA A 22 -9.58 11.11 10.78
N VAL A 23 -10.90 10.94 10.89
CA VAL A 23 -11.51 9.83 11.65
C VAL A 23 -11.20 8.49 10.98
N ALA A 24 -11.32 8.38 9.66
CA ALA A 24 -10.99 7.17 8.93
C ALA A 24 -9.52 6.76 9.12
N GLU A 25 -8.60 7.73 9.09
CA GLU A 25 -7.17 7.50 9.35
C GLU A 25 -6.93 7.03 10.80
N ALA A 26 -7.56 7.69 11.78
CA ALA A 26 -7.44 7.30 13.18
C ALA A 26 -7.94 5.87 13.44
N LEU A 27 -9.07 5.50 12.83
CA LEU A 27 -9.62 4.14 12.91
C LEU A 27 -8.70 3.10 12.27
N ASN A 28 -8.08 3.42 11.13
CA ASN A 28 -7.13 2.52 10.47
C ASN A 28 -5.88 2.29 11.32
N ILE A 29 -5.31 3.37 11.90
CA ILE A 29 -4.17 3.27 12.81
C ILE A 29 -4.52 2.42 14.04
N GLU A 30 -5.71 2.63 14.61
CA GLU A 30 -6.10 1.87 15.80
C GLU A 30 -6.44 0.40 15.49
N ALA A 31 -7.00 0.12 14.32
CA ALA A 31 -7.16 -1.25 13.84
C ALA A 31 -5.79 -1.95 13.66
N GLU A 32 -4.77 -1.25 13.15
CA GLU A 32 -3.39 -1.78 13.08
C GLU A 32 -2.85 -2.15 14.46
N ARG A 33 -3.15 -1.35 15.48
CA ARG A 33 -2.65 -1.57 16.85
C ARG A 33 -3.41 -2.64 17.62
N THR A 34 -4.72 -2.77 17.38
CA THR A 34 -5.59 -3.61 18.22
C THR A 34 -6.12 -4.85 17.51
N MET A 35 -6.68 -4.69 16.30
CA MET A 35 -7.26 -5.80 15.54
C MET A 35 -6.20 -6.68 14.90
N TYR A 36 -5.16 -6.11 14.28
CA TYR A 36 -4.16 -6.91 13.58
C TYR A 36 -3.43 -7.91 14.49
N PRO A 37 -3.00 -7.55 15.72
CA PRO A 37 -2.39 -8.52 16.63
C PRO A 37 -3.35 -9.65 17.02
N VAL A 38 -4.62 -9.33 17.28
CA VAL A 38 -5.65 -10.34 17.63
C VAL A 38 -5.94 -11.25 16.44
N TRP A 39 -6.12 -10.69 15.25
CA TRP A 39 -6.33 -11.47 14.03
C TRP A 39 -5.14 -12.41 13.75
N TYR A 40 -3.92 -11.90 13.91
CA TYR A 40 -2.71 -12.71 13.75
C TYR A 40 -2.65 -13.85 14.77
N ASN A 41 -2.69 -13.51 16.07
CA ASN A 41 -2.48 -14.45 17.16
C ASN A 41 -3.63 -15.47 17.30
N GLU A 42 -4.87 -15.01 17.20
CA GLU A 42 -6.05 -15.84 17.49
C GLU A 42 -6.67 -16.50 16.26
N SER A 43 -6.43 -15.99 15.05
CA SER A 43 -6.98 -16.58 13.84
C SER A 43 -5.91 -17.29 13.02
N LEU A 44 -4.88 -16.57 12.58
CA LEU A 44 -3.86 -17.14 11.68
C LEU A 44 -2.98 -18.18 12.39
N SER A 45 -2.57 -17.90 13.62
CA SER A 45 -1.67 -18.77 14.38
C SER A 45 -2.35 -19.94 15.09
N THR A 46 -3.69 -20.05 15.02
CA THR A 46 -4.43 -21.18 15.62
C THR A 46 -5.41 -21.81 14.64
N LYS A 47 -6.48 -21.11 14.26
CA LYS A 47 -7.59 -21.63 13.46
C LYS A 47 -7.18 -21.99 12.03
N PHE A 48 -6.23 -21.24 11.46
CA PHE A 48 -5.73 -21.45 10.10
C PHE A 48 -4.32 -22.04 10.04
N GLN A 49 -3.76 -22.43 11.18
CA GLN A 49 -2.48 -23.11 11.22
C GLN A 49 -2.61 -24.50 10.61
N ARG A 50 -1.82 -24.77 9.58
CA ARG A 50 -1.78 -26.11 8.95
C ARG A 50 -0.74 -27.02 9.61
N ASP A 51 0.41 -26.46 9.98
CA ASP A 51 1.53 -27.16 10.60
C ASP A 51 2.35 -26.22 11.51
N GLU A 52 3.26 -26.79 12.30
CA GLU A 52 4.10 -26.07 13.27
C GLU A 52 5.06 -25.05 12.63
N TYR A 53 5.33 -25.19 11.32
CA TYR A 53 6.20 -24.28 10.58
C TYR A 53 5.44 -23.08 10.00
N THR A 54 4.12 -23.24 9.77
CA THR A 54 3.26 -22.20 9.21
C THR A 54 3.35 -20.90 10.01
N VAL A 55 3.34 -20.98 11.34
CA VAL A 55 3.44 -19.80 12.23
C VAL A 55 4.81 -19.13 12.10
N LYS A 56 5.90 -19.91 12.09
CA LYS A 56 7.26 -19.36 11.93
C LYS A 56 7.47 -18.64 10.60
N TYR A 57 6.90 -19.15 9.51
CA TYR A 57 6.95 -18.47 8.21
C TYR A 57 6.10 -17.21 8.21
N LEU A 58 4.93 -17.25 8.83
CA LEU A 58 4.08 -16.08 8.99
C LEU A 58 4.78 -15.00 9.82
N ASP A 59 5.49 -15.36 10.89
CA ASP A 59 6.26 -14.42 11.72
C ASP A 59 7.30 -13.69 10.87
N ILE A 60 8.03 -14.41 10.01
CA ILE A 60 9.01 -13.83 9.08
C ILE A 60 8.35 -12.85 8.11
N LEU A 61 7.21 -13.23 7.52
CA LEU A 61 6.48 -12.37 6.57
C LEU A 61 5.95 -11.10 7.24
N ILE A 62 5.38 -11.24 8.44
CA ILE A 62 4.83 -10.14 9.25
C ILE A 62 5.95 -9.21 9.71
N ALA A 63 7.07 -9.74 10.19
CA ALA A 63 8.20 -8.95 10.66
C ALA A 63 8.91 -8.21 9.50
N GLY A 64 8.91 -8.81 8.30
CA GLY A 64 9.49 -8.21 7.10
C GLY A 64 8.58 -7.24 6.35
N ARG A 65 7.32 -7.07 6.78
CA ARG A 65 6.35 -6.26 6.03
C ARG A 65 6.78 -4.80 6.01
N LYS A 66 6.71 -4.19 4.83
CA LYS A 66 6.90 -2.74 4.64
C LYS A 66 5.72 -2.22 3.83
N ALA A 67 5.23 -1.03 4.19
CA ALA A 67 4.32 -0.29 3.34
C ALA A 67 5.09 0.17 2.09
N ASP A 68 4.78 -0.42 0.94
CA ASP A 68 5.36 -0.02 -0.33
C ASP A 68 4.54 1.11 -0.96
N MET A 69 5.11 2.32 -0.96
CA MET A 69 4.48 3.49 -1.57
C MET A 69 4.29 3.33 -3.08
N GLY A 70 5.14 2.55 -3.75
CA GLY A 70 5.04 2.25 -5.18
C GLY A 70 3.76 1.48 -5.53
N THR A 71 3.33 0.60 -4.63
CA THR A 71 2.07 -0.14 -4.74
C THR A 71 0.88 0.72 -4.29
N LEU A 72 1.00 1.45 -3.17
CA LEU A 72 -0.09 2.28 -2.63
C LEU A 72 -0.51 3.40 -3.59
N PHE A 73 0.46 4.09 -4.20
CA PHE A 73 0.22 5.19 -5.13
C PHE A 73 0.39 4.76 -6.59
N GLN A 74 0.20 3.47 -6.90
CA GLN A 74 0.53 2.95 -8.23
C GLN A 74 -0.13 3.73 -9.37
N GLU A 75 -1.38 4.18 -9.22
CA GLU A 75 -2.09 4.92 -10.27
C GLU A 75 -1.47 6.32 -10.49
N SER A 76 -1.02 6.97 -9.41
CA SER A 76 -0.29 8.23 -9.47
C SER A 76 1.17 8.07 -9.92
N LEU A 77 1.71 6.86 -9.84
CA LEU A 77 3.11 6.54 -10.15
C LEU A 77 3.27 5.76 -11.46
N GLY A 78 2.34 5.92 -12.40
CA GLY A 78 2.43 5.30 -13.73
C GLY A 78 2.39 3.77 -13.70
N ARG A 79 1.76 3.19 -12.66
CA ARG A 79 1.60 1.76 -12.42
C ARG A 79 2.94 1.03 -12.34
N ILE A 80 3.93 1.61 -11.68
CA ILE A 80 5.30 1.07 -11.59
C ILE A 80 5.36 -0.36 -11.04
N ALA A 81 4.58 -0.67 -10.01
CA ALA A 81 4.49 -2.02 -9.45
C ALA A 81 3.99 -3.05 -10.47
N MET A 82 3.20 -2.61 -11.46
CA MET A 82 2.70 -3.44 -12.55
C MET A 82 3.68 -3.56 -13.71
N MET A 83 4.74 -2.75 -13.80
CA MET A 83 5.67 -2.76 -14.93
C MET A 83 6.35 -4.12 -15.11
N PHE A 84 6.80 -4.74 -14.01
CA PHE A 84 7.37 -6.08 -14.04
C PHE A 84 6.31 -7.13 -14.41
N ARG A 85 5.12 -7.07 -13.78
CA ARG A 85 3.99 -7.97 -14.08
C ARG A 85 3.61 -7.88 -15.55
N ASP A 86 3.51 -6.68 -16.10
CA ASP A 86 3.12 -6.41 -17.47
C ASP A 86 4.20 -6.94 -18.43
N THR A 87 5.49 -6.74 -18.13
CA THR A 87 6.61 -7.29 -18.92
C THR A 87 6.54 -8.81 -19.04
N VAL A 88 6.33 -9.51 -17.91
CA VAL A 88 6.18 -10.97 -17.88
C VAL A 88 4.91 -11.40 -18.62
N ARG A 89 3.78 -10.72 -18.37
CA ARG A 89 2.49 -11.03 -19.02
C ARG A 89 2.56 -10.91 -20.54
N THR A 90 3.20 -9.85 -21.04
CA THR A 90 3.35 -9.61 -22.48
C THR A 90 4.50 -10.40 -23.10
N LYS A 91 5.21 -11.22 -22.32
CA LYS A 91 6.37 -12.01 -22.74
C LYS A 91 7.44 -11.16 -23.44
N GLN A 92 7.63 -9.94 -22.96
CA GLN A 92 8.62 -9.02 -23.51
C GLN A 92 9.88 -9.01 -22.64
N ASN A 93 11.03 -8.77 -23.27
CA ASN A 93 12.32 -8.66 -22.57
C ASN A 93 12.74 -7.20 -22.36
N GLY A 94 11.77 -6.26 -22.38
CA GLY A 94 11.99 -4.81 -22.44
C GLY A 94 11.88 -4.06 -21.11
N PHE A 95 12.02 -4.73 -19.97
CA PHE A 95 11.88 -4.08 -18.65
C PHE A 95 12.82 -2.88 -18.52
N GLN A 96 14.11 -3.07 -18.82
CA GLN A 96 15.11 -2.02 -18.71
C GLN A 96 14.76 -0.77 -19.54
N SER A 97 14.33 -0.96 -20.79
CA SER A 97 13.94 0.15 -21.66
C SER A 97 12.67 0.86 -21.16
N SER A 98 11.71 0.11 -20.61
CA SER A 98 10.48 0.67 -20.03
C SER A 98 10.79 1.48 -18.76
N TRP A 99 11.71 0.98 -17.94
CA TRP A 99 12.23 1.66 -16.76
C TRP A 99 12.95 2.96 -17.15
N ASP A 100 13.89 2.88 -18.10
CA ASP A 100 14.66 4.04 -18.52
C ASP A 100 13.80 5.15 -19.13
N GLY A 101 12.72 4.79 -19.83
CA GLY A 101 11.75 5.76 -20.37
C GLY A 101 10.82 6.38 -19.32
N SER A 102 10.66 5.76 -18.14
CA SER A 102 9.66 6.16 -17.15
C SER A 102 10.26 6.75 -15.87
N LYS A 103 11.53 6.45 -15.54
CA LYS A 103 12.17 6.78 -14.26
C LYS A 103 12.12 8.27 -13.91
N ASP A 104 12.30 9.16 -14.89
CA ASP A 104 12.33 10.61 -14.63
C ASP A 104 10.94 11.15 -14.30
N ALA A 105 9.90 10.69 -15.02
CA ALA A 105 8.52 11.03 -14.73
C ALA A 105 8.06 10.46 -13.37
N LEU A 106 8.54 9.26 -13.02
CA LEU A 106 8.32 8.64 -11.72
C LEU A 106 8.92 9.45 -10.58
N ASN A 107 10.18 9.88 -10.73
CA ASN A 107 10.86 10.70 -9.75
C ASN A 107 10.15 12.05 -9.53
N ALA A 108 9.64 12.67 -10.61
CA ALA A 108 8.85 13.89 -10.50
C ALA A 108 7.54 13.67 -9.72
N SER A 109 6.81 12.60 -10.04
CA SER A 109 5.53 12.26 -9.39
C SER A 109 5.73 11.88 -7.91
N LEU A 110 6.79 11.12 -7.60
CA LEU A 110 7.18 10.82 -6.22
C LEU A 110 7.48 12.09 -5.43
N LYS A 111 8.20 13.04 -6.04
CA LYS A 111 8.51 14.32 -5.42
C LYS A 111 7.23 15.09 -5.07
N GLU A 112 6.26 15.15 -5.98
CA GLU A 112 4.99 15.84 -5.75
C GLU A 112 4.19 15.23 -4.60
N ILE A 113 4.15 13.90 -4.50
CA ILE A 113 3.52 13.19 -3.39
C ILE A 113 4.22 13.56 -2.06
N ILE A 114 5.55 13.49 -2.02
CA ILE A 114 6.34 13.82 -0.83
C ILE A 114 6.09 15.28 -0.40
N ASP A 115 6.19 16.22 -1.34
CA ASP A 115 5.98 17.64 -1.08
C ASP A 115 4.56 17.90 -0.52
N THR A 116 3.55 17.18 -1.02
CA THR A 116 2.17 17.28 -0.54
C THR A 116 2.03 16.81 0.91
N TYR A 117 2.64 15.67 1.27
CA TYR A 117 2.65 15.18 2.65
C TYR A 117 3.42 16.11 3.59
N ILE A 118 4.55 16.68 3.16
CA ILE A 118 5.30 17.66 3.95
C ILE A 118 4.46 18.91 4.20
N LYS A 119 3.80 19.44 3.16
CA LYS A 119 2.93 20.61 3.28
C LYS A 119 1.78 20.37 4.27
N ASN A 120 1.16 19.19 4.22
CA ASN A 120 -0.04 18.88 5.00
C ASN A 120 0.26 18.36 6.42
N SER A 121 1.49 17.92 6.70
CA SER A 121 1.89 17.44 8.03
C SER A 121 2.23 18.56 9.02
N GLY A 122 2.13 19.83 8.62
CA GLY A 122 2.48 20.98 9.47
C GLY A 122 3.99 21.17 9.66
N ALA A 123 4.84 20.43 8.94
CA ALA A 123 6.30 20.56 9.03
C ALA A 123 6.86 21.91 8.50
N ASN A 124 5.98 22.80 8.02
CA ASN A 124 6.28 24.19 7.63
C ASN A 124 5.60 25.24 8.54
N SER A 125 5.26 24.90 9.79
CA SER A 125 4.88 25.87 10.84
C SER A 125 5.91 25.92 11.96
#